data_AF-A0A7S2W4F6-F1
#
_entry.id   AF-A0A7S2W4F6-F1
#
_cell.length_a   1.000
_cell.length_b   1.000
_cell.length_c   1.000
_cell.angle_alpha   90.00
_cell.angle_beta   90.00
_cell.angle_gamma   90.00
#
_symmetry.space_group_name_H-M   'P 1'
#
loop_
_entity.id
_entity.type
_entity.pdbx_description
1 polymer ?
#
loop_
_entity_poly.entity_id
_entity_poly.type
_entity_poly.pdbx_seq_one_letter_code
_entity_poly.pdbx_strand_id
1 'polypeptide(L)'
;GIPDPKNIHYEAMCHAVRQAPEMLMKSTGKDIPLDRIFIWVDFISISQKHRGLQALAIGALPVYASAADIFTIIAPDALHLDHESRCDHLTYNMRGWCRAEMLSKICASGLKNMYLVSGDGKDAMPVTDKTPLDFQMFKGDFSCCQLKHTIGDGSCDKEGLLVPALGLYSVALRRSNDVHVKQVLQNMKAGKEDFFPTFYMHEKEDGVEKRELFGPLIEKVENYVDANHSVTTKHKDGNDSNA
;
A
#
# COMPACT_ATOMS: atom_id res chain seq x y z
N GLY A 1 -23.70 2.17 10.24
CA GLY A 1 -23.70 0.97 11.11
C GLY A 1 -22.49 1.01 12.02
N ILE A 2 -22.39 0.03 12.94
CA ILE A 2 -21.16 -0.24 13.69
C ILE A 2 -20.27 -1.09 12.77
N PRO A 3 -19.04 -0.68 12.42
CA PRO A 3 -18.22 -1.36 11.40
C PRO A 3 -17.82 -2.80 11.74
N ASP A 4 -17.61 -3.12 13.01
CA ASP A 4 -17.23 -4.46 13.49
C ASP A 4 -18.11 -4.85 14.70
N PRO A 5 -19.39 -5.16 14.48
CA PRO A 5 -20.36 -5.34 15.56
C PRO A 5 -20.07 -6.58 16.43
N LYS A 6 -19.27 -7.53 15.92
CA LYS A 6 -18.88 -8.76 16.61
C LYS A 6 -17.45 -8.70 17.16
N ASN A 7 -16.76 -7.56 17.03
CA ASN A 7 -15.37 -7.35 17.46
C ASN A 7 -14.35 -8.32 16.84
N ILE A 8 -14.65 -8.96 15.71
CA ILE A 8 -13.76 -9.97 15.11
C ILE A 8 -12.46 -9.32 14.63
N HIS A 9 -12.57 -8.17 13.96
CA HIS A 9 -11.39 -7.43 13.49
C HIS A 9 -10.67 -6.77 14.66
N TYR A 10 -11.41 -6.24 15.64
CA TYR A 10 -10.82 -5.64 16.84
C TYR A 10 -9.98 -6.64 17.64
N GLU A 11 -10.49 -7.86 17.85
CA GLU A 11 -9.75 -8.92 18.54
C GLU A 11 -8.51 -9.33 17.75
N ALA A 12 -8.62 -9.48 16.44
CA ALA A 12 -7.49 -9.78 15.56
C ALA A 12 -6.41 -8.68 15.60
N MET A 13 -6.80 -7.40 15.60
CA MET A 13 -5.88 -6.27 15.80
C MET A 13 -5.17 -6.36 17.15
N CYS A 14 -5.90 -6.66 18.23
CA CYS A 14 -5.30 -6.80 19.56
C CYS A 14 -4.30 -7.96 19.61
N HIS A 15 -4.58 -9.09 18.96
CA HIS A 15 -3.66 -10.21 18.84
C HIS A 15 -2.39 -9.83 18.06
N ALA A 16 -2.53 -9.13 16.94
CA ALA A 16 -1.40 -8.65 16.15
C ALA A 16 -0.50 -7.68 16.95
N VAL A 17 -1.11 -6.73 17.65
CA VAL A 17 -0.40 -5.75 18.49
C VAL A 17 0.41 -6.43 19.59
N ARG A 18 -0.14 -7.47 20.23
CA ARG A 18 0.58 -8.24 21.26
C ARG A 18 1.78 -9.02 20.70
N GLN A 19 1.78 -9.36 19.41
CA GLN A 19 2.89 -10.04 18.74
C GLN A 19 3.94 -9.05 18.19
N ALA A 20 3.63 -7.76 18.09
CA ALA A 20 4.51 -6.76 17.50
C ALA A 20 5.90 -6.65 18.17
N PRO A 21 6.06 -6.75 19.52
CA PRO A 21 7.38 -6.78 20.15
C PRO A 21 8.27 -7.90 19.61
N GLU A 22 7.72 -9.11 19.45
CA GLU A 22 8.48 -10.26 18.93
C GLU A 22 8.86 -10.06 17.45
N MET A 23 7.96 -9.50 16.64
CA MET A 23 8.22 -9.17 15.25
C MET A 23 9.32 -8.10 15.10
N LEU A 24 9.29 -7.06 15.94
CA LEU A 24 10.32 -6.02 15.97
C LEU A 24 11.66 -6.59 16.42
N MET A 25 11.67 -7.45 17.44
CA MET A 25 12.88 -8.13 17.89
C MET A 25 13.50 -8.98 16.77
N LYS A 26 12.69 -9.78 16.06
CA LYS A 26 13.16 -10.58 14.92
C LYS A 26 13.76 -9.74 13.79
N SER A 27 13.22 -8.55 13.55
CA SER A 27 13.60 -7.73 12.40
C SER A 27 14.71 -6.70 12.67
N THR A 28 14.82 -6.24 13.92
CA THR A 28 15.75 -5.18 14.34
C THR A 28 16.83 -5.67 15.31
N GLY A 29 16.65 -6.84 15.93
CA GLY A 29 17.50 -7.35 17.01
C GLY A 29 17.36 -6.59 18.33
N LYS A 30 16.37 -5.70 18.44
CA LYS A 30 16.11 -4.90 19.64
C LYS A 30 14.82 -5.32 20.31
N ASP A 31 14.90 -5.47 21.62
CA ASP A 31 13.73 -5.68 22.45
C ASP A 31 13.01 -4.34 22.65
N ILE A 32 11.80 -4.22 22.09
CA ILE A 32 10.99 -3.00 22.13
C ILE A 32 9.71 -3.34 22.91
N PRO A 33 9.50 -2.78 24.11
CA PRO A 33 8.33 -3.07 24.90
C PRO A 33 7.07 -2.48 24.26
N LEU A 34 5.91 -3.09 24.56
CA LEU A 34 4.63 -2.76 23.93
C LEU A 34 4.21 -1.28 24.12
N ASP A 35 4.54 -0.68 25.26
CA ASP A 35 4.25 0.72 25.58
C ASP A 35 5.09 1.73 24.78
N ARG A 36 6.07 1.25 24.00
CA ARG A 36 6.89 2.03 23.06
C ARG A 36 6.50 1.80 21.60
N ILE A 37 5.45 1.03 21.34
CA ILE A 37 4.96 0.75 19.99
C ILE A 37 3.79 1.71 19.67
N PHE A 38 3.95 2.50 18.62
CA PHE A 38 2.91 3.37 18.09
C PHE A 38 2.15 2.64 17.00
N ILE A 39 0.81 2.71 17.05
CA ILE A 39 -0.06 1.99 16.13
C ILE A 39 -0.84 3.02 15.33
N TRP A 40 -0.89 2.81 14.02
CA TRP A 40 -1.74 3.56 13.11
C TRP A 40 -2.79 2.60 12.54
N VAL A 41 -4.08 2.93 12.72
CA VAL A 41 -5.21 2.16 12.20
C VAL A 41 -6.12 3.13 11.45
N ASP A 42 -6.35 2.87 10.17
CA ASP A 42 -7.12 3.72 9.25
C ASP A 42 -8.42 4.28 9.86
N PHE A 43 -9.26 3.43 10.42
CA PHE A 43 -10.60 3.79 10.90
C PHE A 43 -10.56 4.83 12.03
N ILE A 44 -9.62 4.70 12.97
CA ILE A 44 -9.51 5.60 14.14
C ILE A 44 -8.50 6.73 13.93
N SER A 45 -7.54 6.56 13.02
CA SER A 45 -6.53 7.58 12.69
C SER A 45 -7.05 8.60 11.67
N ILE A 46 -8.07 8.26 10.89
CA ILE A 46 -8.66 9.14 9.88
C ILE A 46 -9.92 9.80 10.44
N SER A 47 -10.04 11.12 10.25
CA SER A 47 -11.23 11.86 10.66
C SER A 47 -12.47 11.33 9.95
N GLN A 48 -13.43 10.81 10.72
CA GLN A 48 -14.70 10.30 10.18
C GLN A 48 -15.77 11.40 10.00
N LYS A 49 -15.58 12.56 10.64
CA LYS A 49 -16.58 13.66 10.66
C LYS A 49 -16.24 14.81 9.73
N HIS A 50 -14.96 15.08 9.50
CA HIS A 50 -14.53 16.24 8.73
C HIS A 50 -13.92 15.80 7.39
N ARG A 51 -14.67 16.01 6.29
CA ARG A 51 -14.26 15.58 4.94
C ARG A 51 -12.91 16.11 4.47
N GLY A 52 -12.57 17.38 4.76
CA GLY A 52 -11.25 17.93 4.41
C GLY A 52 -10.09 17.19 5.09
N LEU A 53 -10.13 17.02 6.41
CA LEU A 53 -9.16 16.22 7.16
C LEU A 53 -9.16 14.74 6.75
N GLN A 54 -10.32 14.17 6.43
CA GLN A 54 -10.42 12.81 5.88
C GLN A 54 -9.63 12.70 4.57
N ALA A 55 -9.84 13.61 3.63
CA ALA A 55 -9.15 13.62 2.34
C ALA A 55 -7.63 13.78 2.51
N LEU A 56 -7.19 14.68 3.39
CA LEU A 56 -5.76 14.85 3.70
C LEU A 56 -5.15 13.57 4.29
N ALA A 57 -5.85 12.92 5.22
CA ALA A 57 -5.36 11.69 5.84
C ALA A 57 -5.34 10.51 4.84
N ILE A 58 -6.34 10.38 3.98
CA ILE A 58 -6.37 9.39 2.89
C ILE A 58 -5.19 9.63 1.94
N GLY A 59 -4.94 10.88 1.54
CA GLY A 59 -3.79 11.21 0.69
C GLY A 59 -2.43 10.89 1.33
N ALA A 60 -2.36 10.84 2.66
CA ALA A 60 -1.15 10.49 3.40
C ALA A 60 -0.96 8.97 3.63
N LEU A 61 -1.96 8.12 3.30
CA LEU A 61 -1.89 6.67 3.48
C LEU A 61 -0.59 6.05 2.93
N PRO A 62 -0.16 6.38 1.69
CA PRO A 62 1.05 5.78 1.13
C PRO A 62 2.31 6.12 1.92
N VAL A 63 2.36 7.30 2.55
CA VAL A 63 3.48 7.73 3.38
C VAL A 63 3.49 6.95 4.70
N TYR A 64 2.34 6.81 5.38
CA TYR A 64 2.28 6.03 6.62
C TYR A 64 2.63 4.56 6.36
N ALA A 65 2.07 3.95 5.32
CA ALA A 65 2.34 2.55 4.97
C ALA A 65 3.81 2.31 4.59
N SER A 66 4.42 3.22 3.83
CA SER A 66 5.85 3.10 3.46
C SER A 66 6.81 3.35 4.63
N ALA A 67 6.45 4.22 5.58
CA ALA A 67 7.28 4.56 6.72
C ALA A 67 7.18 3.58 7.91
N ALA A 68 6.14 2.75 7.96
CA ALA A 68 5.90 1.84 9.07
C ALA A 68 7.02 0.79 9.21
N ASP A 69 7.52 0.56 10.44
CA ASP A 69 8.51 -0.48 10.73
C ASP A 69 7.97 -1.89 10.47
N ILE A 70 6.69 -2.09 10.82
CA ILE A 70 5.90 -3.29 10.59
C ILE A 70 4.60 -2.88 9.89
N PHE A 71 4.17 -3.67 8.90
CA PHE A 71 2.88 -3.53 8.25
C PHE A 71 2.09 -4.83 8.42
N THR A 72 0.95 -4.78 9.09
CA THR A 72 0.13 -5.98 9.34
C THR A 72 -1.22 -5.84 8.67
N ILE A 73 -1.52 -6.75 7.76
CA ILE A 73 -2.83 -6.91 7.13
C ILE A 73 -3.74 -7.65 8.11
N ILE A 74 -4.84 -7.02 8.50
CA ILE A 74 -5.85 -7.63 9.37
C ILE A 74 -7.05 -8.03 8.51
N ALA A 75 -7.16 -9.31 8.20
CA ALA A 75 -8.21 -9.86 7.36
C ALA A 75 -8.69 -11.23 7.89
N PRO A 76 -9.16 -11.32 9.15
CA PRO A 76 -9.73 -12.53 9.71
C PRO A 76 -10.98 -12.95 8.94
N ASP A 77 -11.38 -14.22 9.06
CA ASP A 77 -12.63 -14.70 8.50
C ASP A 77 -13.81 -14.12 9.28
N ALA A 78 -14.51 -13.17 8.66
CA ALA A 78 -15.70 -12.52 9.20
C ALA A 78 -16.83 -12.51 8.16
N LEU A 79 -18.05 -12.19 8.61
CA LEU A 79 -19.20 -11.96 7.74
C LEU A 79 -19.61 -10.49 7.81
N HIS A 80 -19.81 -9.87 6.65
CA HIS A 80 -20.35 -8.53 6.56
C HIS A 80 -21.78 -8.51 7.12
N LEU A 81 -22.07 -7.54 7.99
CA LEU A 81 -23.35 -7.48 8.70
C LEU A 81 -24.56 -7.35 7.75
N ASP A 82 -24.42 -6.53 6.70
CA ASP A 82 -25.56 -6.13 5.86
C ASP A 82 -25.84 -7.07 4.68
N HIS A 83 -24.86 -7.88 4.26
CA HIS A 83 -24.92 -8.64 3.01
C HIS A 83 -24.55 -10.12 3.17
N GLU A 84 -24.17 -10.54 4.39
CA GLU A 84 -23.65 -11.88 4.69
C GLU A 84 -22.46 -12.30 3.79
N SER A 85 -21.86 -11.37 3.07
CA SER A 85 -20.67 -11.60 2.26
C SER A 85 -19.47 -11.83 3.18
N ARG A 86 -18.58 -12.74 2.78
CA ARG A 86 -17.34 -13.00 3.51
C ARG A 86 -16.44 -11.75 3.49
N CYS A 87 -15.90 -11.39 4.64
CA CYS A 87 -14.80 -10.44 4.78
C CYS A 87 -13.58 -11.25 5.24
N ASP A 88 -12.55 -11.32 4.40
CA ASP A 88 -11.38 -12.16 4.56
C ASP A 88 -10.21 -11.57 3.74
N HIS A 89 -9.07 -12.26 3.75
CA HIS A 89 -7.90 -11.82 3.00
C HIS A 89 -8.12 -11.72 1.47
N LEU A 90 -9.03 -12.51 0.89
CA LEU A 90 -9.33 -12.47 -0.53
C LEU A 90 -10.10 -11.20 -0.88
N THR A 91 -11.16 -10.91 -0.14
CA THR A 91 -11.97 -9.69 -0.30
C THR A 91 -11.19 -8.43 0.08
N TYR A 92 -10.29 -8.51 1.07
CA TYR A 92 -9.30 -7.46 1.33
C TYR A 92 -8.42 -7.22 0.09
N ASN A 93 -7.88 -8.29 -0.51
CA ASN A 93 -6.99 -8.19 -1.66
C ASN A 93 -7.70 -7.70 -2.94
N MET A 94 -9.03 -7.72 -2.99
CA MET A 94 -9.78 -7.10 -4.10
C MET A 94 -9.78 -5.57 -4.05
N ARG A 95 -9.61 -4.95 -2.88
CA ARG A 95 -9.82 -3.51 -2.70
C ARG A 95 -8.63 -2.67 -3.18
N GLY A 96 -8.89 -1.67 -4.02
CA GLY A 96 -7.87 -0.81 -4.62
C GLY A 96 -7.00 -0.06 -3.61
N TRP A 97 -7.60 0.54 -2.58
CA TRP A 97 -6.85 1.22 -1.52
C TRP A 97 -6.01 0.26 -0.66
N CYS A 98 -6.50 -0.94 -0.37
CA CYS A 98 -5.74 -1.96 0.36
C CYS A 98 -4.50 -2.40 -0.43
N ARG A 99 -4.64 -2.56 -1.75
CA ARG A 99 -3.50 -2.79 -2.66
C ARG A 99 -2.54 -1.60 -2.68
N ALA A 100 -3.05 -0.38 -2.59
CA ALA A 100 -2.23 0.82 -2.53
C ALA A 100 -1.33 0.85 -1.29
N GLU A 101 -1.88 0.53 -0.13
CA GLU A 101 -1.15 0.46 1.14
C GLU A 101 -0.08 -0.63 1.10
N MET A 102 -0.43 -1.83 0.62
CA MET A 102 0.54 -2.91 0.42
C MET A 102 1.67 -2.49 -0.53
N LEU A 103 1.33 -1.96 -1.70
CA LEU A 103 2.35 -1.52 -2.67
C LEU A 103 3.27 -0.45 -2.06
N SER A 104 2.72 0.45 -1.24
CA SER A 104 3.49 1.49 -0.54
C SER A 104 4.57 0.91 0.36
N LYS A 105 4.20 -0.08 1.19
CA LYS A 105 5.15 -0.78 2.06
C LYS A 105 6.20 -1.54 1.25
N ILE A 106 5.75 -2.22 0.18
CA ILE A 106 6.61 -3.05 -0.65
C ILE A 106 7.64 -2.22 -1.41
N CYS A 107 7.25 -1.06 -1.96
CA CYS A 107 8.20 -0.16 -2.61
C CYS A 107 9.28 0.37 -1.64
N ALA A 108 8.97 0.47 -0.34
CA ALA A 108 9.89 0.96 0.67
C ALA A 108 10.85 -0.12 1.21
N SER A 109 10.37 -1.33 1.48
CA SER A 109 11.13 -2.38 2.17
C SER A 109 11.05 -3.78 1.56
N GLY A 110 10.42 -3.93 0.39
CA GLY A 110 9.98 -5.23 -0.10
C GLY A 110 8.96 -5.86 0.85
N LEU A 111 8.89 -7.19 0.87
CA LEU A 111 8.00 -7.94 1.79
C LEU A 111 8.51 -7.98 3.24
N LYS A 112 9.64 -7.33 3.55
CA LYS A 112 10.21 -7.35 4.89
C LYS A 112 9.23 -6.70 5.89
N ASN A 113 9.05 -7.37 7.02
CA ASN A 113 8.17 -6.93 8.12
C ASN A 113 6.71 -6.70 7.69
N MET A 114 6.27 -7.40 6.64
CA MET A 114 4.86 -7.50 6.28
C MET A 114 4.28 -8.78 6.88
N TYR A 115 3.12 -8.66 7.50
CA TYR A 115 2.43 -9.78 8.14
C TYR A 115 0.96 -9.82 7.70
N LEU A 116 0.38 -11.02 7.66
CA LEU A 116 -1.02 -11.26 7.38
C LEU A 116 -1.64 -12.00 8.58
N VAL A 117 -2.72 -11.44 9.09
CA VAL A 117 -3.61 -12.10 10.06
C VAL A 117 -4.88 -12.48 9.29
N SER A 118 -5.12 -13.78 9.18
CA SER A 118 -6.28 -14.35 8.48
C SER A 118 -6.85 -15.55 9.24
N GLY A 119 -7.95 -16.13 8.74
CA GLY A 119 -8.59 -17.27 9.40
C GLY A 119 -9.18 -16.87 10.75
N ASP A 120 -8.74 -17.51 11.84
CA ASP A 120 -9.25 -17.24 13.18
C ASP A 120 -8.75 -15.92 13.80
N GLY A 121 -7.86 -15.21 13.11
CA GLY A 121 -7.42 -13.88 13.49
C GLY A 121 -6.37 -13.83 14.62
N LYS A 122 -5.81 -14.98 15.02
CA LYS A 122 -4.90 -15.01 16.18
C LYS A 122 -3.44 -14.86 15.83
N ASP A 123 -3.02 -15.42 14.71
CA ASP A 123 -1.60 -15.47 14.36
C ASP A 123 -1.27 -14.55 13.19
N ALA A 124 -0.20 -13.78 13.34
CA ALA A 124 0.31 -12.91 12.30
C ALA A 124 1.45 -13.60 11.56
N MET A 125 1.16 -14.06 10.35
CA MET A 125 2.09 -14.82 9.51
C MET A 125 2.90 -13.89 8.61
N PRO A 126 4.24 -14.08 8.47
CA PRO A 126 5.03 -13.30 7.53
C PRO A 126 4.51 -13.44 6.10
N VAL A 127 4.40 -12.31 5.39
CA VAL A 127 4.09 -12.30 3.96
C VAL A 127 5.32 -12.73 3.18
N THR A 128 5.13 -13.63 2.22
CA THR A 128 6.18 -14.15 1.33
C THR A 128 5.68 -14.15 -0.11
N ASP A 129 6.56 -14.45 -1.07
CA ASP A 129 6.16 -14.58 -2.49
C ASP A 129 5.12 -15.69 -2.74
N LYS A 130 4.90 -16.58 -1.76
CA LYS A 130 3.88 -17.64 -1.82
C LYS A 130 2.54 -17.21 -1.22
N THR A 131 2.50 -16.08 -0.51
CA THR A 131 1.27 -15.57 0.07
C THR A 131 0.39 -15.05 -1.08
N PRO A 132 -0.88 -15.47 -1.20
CA PRO A 132 -1.74 -15.14 -2.34
C PRO A 132 -2.26 -13.69 -2.24
N LEU A 133 -1.36 -12.73 -2.40
CA LEU A 133 -1.66 -11.30 -2.40
C LEU A 133 -1.21 -10.68 -3.72
N ASP A 134 -2.12 -9.96 -4.37
CA ASP A 134 -1.84 -9.10 -5.50
C ASP A 134 -1.66 -7.64 -5.03
N PHE A 135 -0.64 -6.98 -5.57
CA PHE A 135 -0.29 -5.58 -5.26
C PHE A 135 -0.50 -4.66 -6.48
N GLN A 136 -1.14 -5.15 -7.54
CA GLN A 136 -1.55 -4.37 -8.72
C GLN A 136 -2.70 -3.42 -8.36
N MET A 137 -2.33 -2.27 -7.79
CA MET A 137 -3.21 -1.25 -7.21
C MET A 137 -4.40 -0.87 -8.12
N PHE A 138 -4.15 -0.65 -9.41
CA PHE A 138 -5.16 -0.13 -10.34
C PHE A 138 -6.13 -1.19 -10.89
N LYS A 139 -5.87 -2.47 -10.62
CA LYS A 139 -6.79 -3.59 -10.85
C LYS A 139 -7.73 -3.85 -9.68
N GLY A 140 -7.52 -3.19 -8.54
CA GLY A 140 -8.43 -3.33 -7.41
C GLY A 140 -9.74 -2.58 -7.61
N ASP A 141 -10.73 -2.98 -6.83
CA ASP A 141 -12.06 -2.39 -6.76
C ASP A 141 -12.03 -1.12 -5.92
N PHE A 142 -12.50 -0.03 -6.50
CA PHE A 142 -12.65 1.26 -5.82
C PHE A 142 -14.14 1.58 -5.65
N SER A 143 -14.53 2.00 -4.46
CA SER A 143 -15.93 2.34 -4.16
C SER A 143 -16.45 3.47 -5.06
N CYS A 144 -15.61 4.44 -5.43
CA CYS A 144 -16.00 5.49 -6.39
C CYS A 144 -16.40 4.90 -7.75
N CYS A 145 -15.71 3.85 -8.23
CA CYS A 145 -16.02 3.19 -9.50
C CYS A 145 -17.30 2.35 -9.41
N GLN A 146 -17.47 1.59 -8.31
CA GLN A 146 -18.67 0.78 -8.09
C GLN A 146 -19.94 1.64 -8.02
N LEU A 147 -19.81 2.87 -7.51
CA LEU A 147 -20.89 3.85 -7.42
C LEU A 147 -20.99 4.73 -8.68
N LYS A 148 -20.32 4.35 -9.77
CA LYS A 148 -20.29 5.07 -11.06
C LYS A 148 -19.97 6.55 -10.93
N HIS A 149 -19.14 6.90 -9.95
CA HIS A 149 -18.71 8.26 -9.65
C HIS A 149 -19.88 9.26 -9.44
N THR A 150 -21.03 8.76 -8.97
CA THR A 150 -22.24 9.57 -8.70
C THR A 150 -22.15 10.39 -7.41
N ILE A 151 -21.21 10.03 -6.53
CA ILE A 151 -20.99 10.68 -5.25
C ILE A 151 -19.77 11.61 -5.33
N GLY A 152 -19.91 12.84 -4.85
CA GLY A 152 -18.83 13.82 -4.81
C GLY A 152 -18.77 14.66 -6.09
N ASP A 153 -17.56 15.02 -6.51
CA ASP A 153 -17.29 15.81 -7.72
C ASP A 153 -17.11 14.96 -8.99
N GLY A 154 -17.32 13.64 -8.88
CA GLY A 154 -17.14 12.69 -9.97
C GLY A 154 -15.69 12.28 -10.23
N SER A 155 -14.75 12.69 -9.38
CA SER A 155 -13.35 12.27 -9.44
C SER A 155 -13.18 10.78 -9.15
N CYS A 156 -12.16 10.16 -9.75
CA CYS A 156 -11.84 8.76 -9.53
C CYS A 156 -10.65 8.61 -8.58
N ASP A 157 -10.75 7.73 -7.58
CA ASP A 157 -9.64 7.43 -6.66
C ASP A 157 -8.38 6.95 -7.38
N LYS A 158 -8.52 6.31 -8.56
CA LYS A 158 -7.38 5.94 -9.41
C LYS A 158 -6.57 7.17 -9.84
N GLU A 159 -7.24 8.26 -10.20
CA GLU A 159 -6.58 9.53 -10.56
C GLU A 159 -5.86 10.12 -9.33
N GLY A 160 -6.49 10.07 -8.15
CA GLY A 160 -5.89 10.51 -6.89
C GLY A 160 -4.64 9.72 -6.48
N LEU A 161 -4.55 8.46 -6.88
CA LEU A 161 -3.41 7.58 -6.61
C LEU A 161 -2.25 7.71 -7.60
N LEU A 162 -2.41 8.47 -8.68
CA LEU A 162 -1.37 8.67 -9.71
C LEU A 162 -0.07 9.22 -9.11
N VAL A 163 -0.14 10.37 -8.44
CA VAL A 163 1.07 11.03 -7.89
C VAL A 163 1.73 10.17 -6.81
N PRO A 164 1.01 9.59 -5.83
CA PRO A 164 1.59 8.64 -4.90
C PRO A 164 2.25 7.44 -5.59
N ALA A 165 1.62 6.83 -6.59
CA ALA A 165 2.20 5.69 -7.30
C ALA A 165 3.51 6.03 -8.01
N LEU A 166 3.60 7.21 -8.65
CA LEU A 166 4.87 7.70 -9.22
C LEU A 166 5.95 7.88 -8.16
N GLY A 167 5.59 8.45 -7.00
CA GLY A 167 6.49 8.64 -5.87
C GLY A 167 7.03 7.31 -5.34
N LEU A 168 6.14 6.35 -5.07
CA LEU A 168 6.49 5.00 -4.61
C LEU A 168 7.39 4.28 -5.62
N TYR A 169 7.10 4.39 -6.91
CA TYR A 169 7.93 3.81 -7.95
C TYR A 169 9.33 4.43 -7.98
N SER A 170 9.43 5.76 -7.83
CA SER A 170 10.72 6.44 -7.70
C SER A 170 11.51 5.95 -6.48
N VAL A 171 10.85 5.74 -5.34
CA VAL A 171 11.48 5.17 -4.13
C VAL A 171 12.02 3.77 -4.42
N ALA A 172 11.21 2.89 -5.04
CA ALA A 172 11.63 1.54 -5.38
C ALA A 172 12.83 1.53 -6.35
N LEU A 173 12.82 2.39 -7.38
CA LEU A 173 13.94 2.54 -8.32
C LEU A 173 15.24 2.98 -7.62
N ARG A 174 15.16 3.97 -6.72
CA ARG A 174 16.32 4.46 -5.95
C ARG A 174 16.88 3.42 -4.98
N ARG A 175 16.05 2.48 -4.56
CA ARG A 175 16.40 1.35 -3.69
C ARG A 175 16.67 0.06 -4.46
N SER A 176 16.88 0.11 -5.77
CA SER A 176 17.07 -1.07 -6.63
C SER A 176 18.24 -1.99 -6.24
N ASN A 177 19.19 -1.50 -5.44
CA ASN A 177 20.29 -2.29 -4.87
C ASN A 177 19.91 -3.07 -3.60
N ASP A 178 18.80 -2.73 -2.95
CA ASP A 178 18.26 -3.49 -1.82
C ASP A 178 17.65 -4.80 -2.34
N VAL A 179 18.16 -5.94 -1.87
CA VAL A 179 17.75 -7.27 -2.35
C VAL A 179 16.24 -7.50 -2.21
N HIS A 180 15.62 -6.97 -1.14
CA HIS A 180 14.19 -7.15 -0.89
C HIS A 180 13.32 -6.31 -1.83
N VAL A 181 13.79 -5.13 -2.22
CA VAL A 181 13.08 -4.24 -3.16
C VAL A 181 13.33 -4.66 -4.60
N LYS A 182 14.53 -5.18 -4.91
CA LYS A 182 14.94 -5.58 -6.25
C LYS A 182 14.00 -6.61 -6.88
N GLN A 183 13.60 -7.63 -6.12
CA GLN A 183 12.69 -8.66 -6.62
C GLN A 183 11.32 -8.08 -7.00
N VAL A 184 10.78 -7.21 -6.14
CA VAL A 184 9.51 -6.53 -6.40
C VAL A 184 9.63 -5.65 -7.64
N LEU A 185 10.70 -4.86 -7.72
CA LEU A 185 10.91 -3.95 -8.84
C LEU A 185 11.00 -4.70 -10.17
N GLN A 186 11.62 -5.89 -10.19
CA GLN A 186 11.64 -6.76 -11.35
C GLN A 186 10.22 -7.21 -11.76
N ASN A 187 9.39 -7.62 -10.80
CA ASN A 187 7.99 -7.98 -11.05
C ASN A 187 7.20 -6.79 -11.60
N MET A 188 7.38 -5.59 -11.03
CA MET A 188 6.74 -4.37 -11.52
C MET A 188 7.18 -4.01 -12.94
N LYS A 189 8.46 -4.16 -13.26
CA LYS A 189 8.98 -3.92 -14.63
C LYS A 189 8.45 -4.95 -15.63
N ALA A 190 8.35 -6.22 -15.24
CA ALA A 190 7.82 -7.28 -16.09
C ALA A 190 6.32 -7.10 -16.37
N GLY A 191 5.55 -6.65 -15.37
CA GLY A 191 4.11 -6.37 -15.47
C GLY A 191 3.78 -4.88 -15.54
N LYS A 192 4.58 -4.06 -16.24
CA LYS A 192 4.49 -2.59 -16.14
C LYS A 192 3.09 -2.03 -16.36
N GLU A 193 2.36 -2.49 -17.38
CA GLU A 193 0.97 -2.03 -17.64
C GLU A 193 -0.03 -2.46 -16.56
N ASP A 194 0.24 -3.54 -15.83
CA ASP A 194 -0.63 -3.98 -14.74
C ASP A 194 -0.47 -3.11 -13.48
N PHE A 195 0.75 -2.62 -13.24
CA PHE A 195 1.07 -1.74 -12.12
C PHE A 195 0.83 -0.26 -12.45
N PHE A 196 1.01 0.12 -13.71
CA PHE A 196 0.97 1.50 -14.18
C PHE A 196 0.25 1.60 -15.53
N PRO A 197 -1.06 1.34 -15.57
CA PRO A 197 -1.78 1.28 -16.83
C PRO A 197 -1.79 2.65 -17.50
N THR A 198 -1.50 2.69 -18.81
CA THR A 198 -1.49 3.96 -19.55
C THR A 198 -2.85 4.67 -19.50
N PHE A 199 -3.94 3.90 -19.55
CA PHE A 199 -5.32 4.38 -19.55
C PHE A 199 -6.19 3.56 -18.60
N TYR A 200 -7.33 4.11 -18.21
CA TYR A 200 -8.40 3.37 -17.55
C TYR A 200 -9.77 3.76 -18.09
N MET A 201 -10.76 2.91 -17.84
CA MET A 201 -12.15 3.19 -18.18
C MET A 201 -12.84 3.85 -16.99
N HIS A 202 -13.31 5.08 -17.19
CA HIS A 202 -14.08 5.85 -16.23
C HIS A 202 -15.57 5.65 -16.53
N GLU A 203 -16.19 4.77 -15.77
CA GLU A 203 -17.61 4.45 -15.90
C GLU A 203 -18.47 5.43 -15.10
N LYS A 204 -19.45 6.03 -15.78
CA LYS A 204 -20.48 6.91 -15.24
C LYS A 204 -21.87 6.34 -15.53
N GLU A 205 -22.93 6.99 -15.04
CA GLU A 205 -24.30 6.57 -15.37
C GLU A 205 -24.63 6.74 -16.86
N ASP A 206 -24.08 7.77 -17.50
CA ASP A 206 -24.38 8.18 -18.88
C ASP A 206 -23.44 7.57 -19.93
N GLY A 207 -22.40 6.85 -19.51
CA GLY A 207 -21.49 6.17 -20.43
C GLY A 207 -20.14 5.79 -19.83
N VAL A 208 -19.23 5.38 -20.70
CA VAL A 208 -17.86 5.00 -20.34
C VAL A 208 -16.90 5.90 -21.09
N GLU A 209 -16.00 6.55 -20.35
CA GLU A 209 -14.98 7.44 -20.88
C GLU A 209 -13.59 6.81 -20.71
N LYS A 210 -12.82 6.67 -21.79
CA LYS A 210 -11.42 6.24 -21.70
C LYS A 210 -10.56 7.43 -21.33
N ARG A 211 -9.89 7.39 -20.17
CA ARG A 211 -9.03 8.47 -19.66
C ARG A 211 -7.58 8.03 -19.54
N GLU A 212 -6.66 8.95 -19.82
CA GLU A 212 -5.23 8.75 -19.56
C GLU A 212 -4.98 8.73 -18.06
N LEU A 213 -4.16 7.79 -17.59
CA LEU A 213 -3.72 7.71 -16.21
C LEU A 213 -2.23 8.00 -16.13
N PHE A 214 -1.38 7.05 -16.52
CA PHE A 214 0.07 7.24 -16.42
C PHE A 214 0.69 7.85 -17.68
N GLY A 215 0.14 7.60 -18.87
CA GLY A 215 0.72 8.11 -20.11
C GLY A 215 2.24 7.87 -20.19
N PRO A 216 3.05 8.89 -20.55
CA PRO A 216 4.51 8.78 -20.59
C PRO A 216 5.20 9.00 -19.23
N LEU A 217 4.46 9.16 -18.12
CA LEU A 217 5.03 9.57 -16.84
C LEU A 217 5.95 8.51 -16.23
N ILE A 218 5.69 7.22 -16.47
CA ILE A 218 6.53 6.14 -15.96
C ILE A 218 7.94 6.21 -16.55
N GLU A 219 8.05 6.34 -17.87
CA GLU A 219 9.35 6.49 -18.54
C GLU A 219 10.08 7.75 -18.06
N LYS A 220 9.35 8.85 -17.84
CA LYS A 220 9.93 10.10 -17.30
C LYS A 220 10.51 9.89 -15.89
N VAL A 221 9.83 9.13 -15.03
CA VAL A 221 10.35 8.81 -13.68
C VAL A 221 11.60 7.94 -13.76
N GLU A 222 11.61 6.91 -14.62
CA GLU A 222 12.79 6.07 -14.84
C GLU A 222 13.99 6.90 -15.30
N ASN A 223 13.82 7.69 -16.37
CA ASN A 223 14.86 8.57 -16.90
C ASN A 223 15.37 9.57 -15.86
N TYR A 224 14.47 10.15 -15.06
CA TYR A 224 14.84 11.08 -14.00
C TYR A 224 15.68 10.42 -12.90
N VAL A 225 15.32 9.20 -12.49
CA VAL A 225 16.08 8.46 -11.46
C VAL A 225 17.46 8.06 -12.00
N ASP A 226 17.54 7.56 -13.23
CA ASP A 226 18.80 7.16 -13.87
C ASP A 226 19.78 8.33 -14.07
N ALA A 227 19.27 9.48 -14.52
CA ALA A 227 20.05 10.70 -14.65
C ALA A 227 20.62 11.19 -13.29
N ASN A 228 19.85 11.06 -12.20
CA ASN A 228 20.31 11.48 -10.88
C ASN A 228 21.26 10.47 -10.20
N HIS A 229 21.12 9.17 -10.51
CA HIS A 229 22.08 8.15 -10.04
C HIS A 229 23.46 8.36 -10.65
N SER A 230 23.54 8.70 -11.94
CA SER A 230 24.80 8.91 -12.66
C SER A 230 25.55 10.20 -12.28
N VAL A 231 24.86 11.21 -11.74
CA VAL A 231 25.49 12.42 -11.18
C VAL A 231 26.10 12.15 -9.79
N THR A 232 25.45 11.30 -8.98
CA THR A 232 25.88 11.03 -7.60
C THR A 232 27.13 10.14 -7.53
N THR A 233 27.29 9.19 -8.47
CA THR A 233 28.51 8.37 -8.58
C THR A 233 29.72 9.19 -9.04
N LYS A 234 29.54 10.09 -10.02
CA LYS A 234 30.62 10.99 -10.48
C LYS A 234 31.17 11.92 -9.40
N HIS A 235 30.36 12.31 -8.41
CA HIS A 235 30.82 13.13 -7.29
C HIS A 235 31.60 12.35 -6.22
N LYS A 236 31.37 11.04 -6.09
CA LYS A 236 32.13 10.19 -5.15
C LYS A 236 33.53 9.84 -5.67
N ASP A 237 33.67 9.65 -6.97
CA ASP A 237 34.96 9.31 -7.59
C ASP A 237 35.91 10.54 -7.72
N GLY A 238 35.44 11.74 -7.38
CA GLY A 238 36.21 12.99 -7.49
C GLY A 238 36.86 13.48 -6.20
N ASN A 239 36.73 12.78 -5.07
CA ASN A 239 37.19 13.28 -3.76
C ASN A 239 38.29 12.44 -3.06
N ASP A 240 38.77 11.36 -3.66
CA ASP A 240 39.85 10.51 -3.11
C ASP A 240 41.23 10.78 -3.76
N SER A 241 41.50 12.01 -4.19
CA SER A 241 42.81 12.39 -4.75
C SER A 241 43.31 13.73 -4.21
N ASN A 242 43.27 13.92 -2.89
CA ASN A 242 44.16 14.81 -2.14
C ASN A 242 43.99 14.63 -0.61
N ALA A 243 44.75 13.69 -0.02
CA ALA A 243 45.32 13.77 1.33
C ALA A 243 46.30 12.61 1.55
#